data_AF-A0A1V5DZ69-F1
#
_entry.id   AF-A0A1V5DZ69-F1
#
_cell.length_a   1.000
_cell.length_b   1.000
_cell.length_c   1.000
_cell.angle_alpha   90.00
_cell.angle_beta   90.00
_cell.angle_gamma   90.00
#
_symmetry.space_group_name_H-M   'P 1'
#
loop_
_entity.id
_entity.type
_entity.pdbx_description
1 polymer ?
#
loop_
_entity_poly.entity_id
_entity_poly.type
_entity_poly.pdbx_seq_one_letter_code
_entity_poly.pdbx_strand_id
1 'polypeptide(L)' 'MECGRCVEVCPPLAIEIVDEKARIDETLCEECGFCAAVCPADAIRIPFPLSPISGPSPWS' A
#
# COMPACT_ATOMS: atom_id res chain seq x y z
N MET A 1 3.82 2.91 -16.52
CA MET A 1 5.10 3.00 -15.79
C MET A 1 4.90 2.32 -14.47
N GLU A 2 5.49 1.14 -14.31
CA GLU A 2 5.57 0.48 -13.01
C GLU A 2 6.78 1.04 -12.28
N CYS A 3 6.59 1.52 -11.05
CA CYS A 3 7.68 2.12 -10.27
C CYS A 3 8.18 1.23 -9.12
N GLY A 4 7.43 0.18 -8.74
CA GLY A 4 7.83 -0.75 -7.67
C GLY A 4 7.83 -0.17 -6.23
N ARG A 5 7.57 1.13 -6.06
CA ARG A 5 7.64 1.84 -4.77
C ARG A 5 6.78 1.24 -3.66
N CYS A 6 5.66 0.61 -4.01
CA CYS A 6 4.80 -0.06 -3.05
C CYS A 6 5.52 -1.18 -2.28
N VAL A 7 6.45 -1.89 -2.93
CA VAL A 7 7.27 -2.94 -2.30
C VAL A 7 8.26 -2.33 -1.31
N GLU A 8 8.91 -1.22 -1.69
CA GLU A 8 9.93 -0.56 -0.86
C GLU A 8 9.37 0.02 0.44
N VAL A 9 8.12 0.50 0.40
CA VAL A 9 7.50 1.15 1.57
C VAL A 9 6.69 0.21 2.44
N CYS A 10 6.52 -1.06 2.06
CA CYS A 10 5.68 -2.01 2.78
C CYS A 10 6.46 -2.62 3.96
N PRO A 11 6.17 -2.24 5.23
CA PRO A 11 6.91 -2.75 6.38
C PRO A 11 6.82 -4.28 6.57
N PRO A 12 5.64 -4.93 6.41
CA PRO A 12 5.55 -6.38 6.55
C PRO A 12 6.03 -7.13 5.31
N LEU A 13 6.54 -6.44 4.28
CA LEU A 13 6.93 -7.03 3.00
C LEU A 13 5.79 -7.83 2.34
N ALA A 14 4.55 -7.37 2.52
CA ALA A 14 3.34 -8.01 2.01
C ALA A 14 3.09 -7.77 0.51
N ILE A 15 4.01 -7.11 -0.21
CA ILE A 15 3.82 -6.73 -1.61
C ILE A 15 4.96 -7.27 -2.45
N GLU A 16 4.61 -7.94 -3.54
CA GLU A 16 5.55 -8.45 -4.55
C GLU A 16 5.15 -7.98 -5.96
N ILE A 17 6.11 -7.90 -6.89
CA ILE A 17 5.82 -7.64 -8.31
C ILE A 17 5.87 -8.95 -9.07
N VAL A 18 4.74 -9.38 -9.61
CA VAL A 18 4.60 -10.59 -10.43
C VAL A 18 3.90 -10.21 -11.72
N ASP A 19 4.49 -10.55 -12.87
CA ASP A 19 3.91 -10.25 -14.19
C ASP A 19 3.58 -8.75 -14.34
N GLU A 20 4.57 -7.91 -14.01
CA GLU A 20 4.44 -6.44 -14.15
C GLU A 20 3.32 -5.82 -13.29
N LYS A 21 2.83 -6.56 -12.28
CA LYS A 21 1.73 -6.17 -11.41
C LYS A 21 2.08 -6.39 -9.96
N ALA A 22 1.71 -5.42 -9.13
CA ALA A 22 1.78 -5.58 -7.68
C ALA A 22 0.74 -6.60 -7.21
N ARG A 23 1.19 -7.61 -6.48
CA ARG A 23 0.34 -8.53 -5.72
C ARG A 23 0.53 -8.27 -4.23
N ILE A 24 -0.57 -8.27 -3.50
CA ILE A 24 -0.60 -8.06 -2.07
C ILE A 24 -0.95 -9.39 -1.41
N ASP A 25 -0.11 -9.84 -0.48
CA ASP A 25 -0.41 -10.95 0.40
C ASP A 25 -1.29 -10.44 1.54
N GLU A 26 -2.59 -10.78 1.48
CA GLU A 26 -3.58 -10.36 2.47
C GLU A 26 -3.32 -10.96 3.86
N THR A 27 -2.52 -12.01 3.98
CA THR A 27 -2.16 -12.62 5.27
C THR A 27 -1.08 -11.82 6.01
N LEU A 28 -0.26 -11.06 5.28
CA LEU A 28 0.78 -10.20 5.80
C LEU A 28 0.38 -8.72 5.79
N CYS A 29 -0.60 -8.34 4.97
CA CYS A 29 -1.04 -6.96 4.83
C CYS A 29 -1.77 -6.49 6.09
N GLU A 30 -1.18 -5.50 6.77
CA GLU A 30 -1.78 -4.87 7.95
C GLU A 30 -2.68 -3.66 7.59
N GLU A 31 -3.03 -3.50 6.32
CA GLU A 31 -3.94 -2.44 5.83
C GLU A 31 -3.50 -1.00 6.19
N CYS A 32 -2.21 -0.78 6.39
CA CYS A 32 -1.63 0.50 6.84
C CYS A 32 -1.71 1.66 5.81
N GLY A 33 -1.93 1.36 4.52
CA GLY A 33 -2.12 2.37 3.48
C GLY A 33 -0.87 3.02 2.87
N PHE A 34 0.34 2.69 3.32
CA PHE A 34 1.58 3.31 2.81
C PHE A 34 1.79 3.12 1.31
N CYS A 35 1.53 1.92 0.81
CA CYS A 35 1.66 1.59 -0.60
C CYS A 35 0.71 2.40 -1.49
N ALA A 36 -0.51 2.69 -1.01
CA ALA A 36 -1.47 3.54 -1.70
C ALA A 36 -1.02 5.01 -1.71
N ALA A 37 -0.52 5.51 -0.57
CA ALA A 37 -0.06 6.90 -0.43
C ALA A 37 1.11 7.27 -1.35
N VAL A 38 2.02 6.32 -1.63
CA VAL A 38 3.19 6.56 -2.50
C VAL A 38 2.96 6.21 -3.96
N CYS A 39 1.80 5.63 -4.31
CA CYS A 39 1.51 5.19 -5.68
C CYS A 39 1.09 6.39 -6.54
N PRO A 40 1.92 6.86 -7.49
CA PRO A 40 1.57 8.00 -8.34
C PRO A 40 0.44 7.67 -9.33
N ALA A 41 0.15 6.38 -9.53
CA ALA A 41 -0.86 5.89 -10.46
C ALA A 41 -2.20 5.56 -9.79
N ASP A 42 -2.33 5.74 -8.46
CA ASP A 42 -3.53 5.34 -7.69
C ASP A 42 -3.94 3.87 -7.94
N ALA A 43 -2.96 3.02 -8.24
CA ALA A 43 -3.21 1.65 -8.69
C ALA A 43 -3.57 0.68 -7.53
N ILE A 44 -3.30 1.08 -6.29
CA ILE A 44 -3.52 0.26 -5.10
C ILE A 44 -4.71 0.82 -4.32
N ARG A 45 -5.73 -0.02 -4.12
CA ARG A 45 -6.88 0.27 -3.28
C ARG A 45 -6.87 -0.68 -2.09
N ILE A 46 -6.72 -0.14 -0.89
CA ILE A 46 -6.84 -0.92 0.35
C ILE A 46 -8.33 -0.89 0.75
N PRO A 47 -8.99 -2.04 0.98
CA PRO A 47 -10.37 -2.11 1.41
C PRO A 47 -10.49 -1.73 2.90
N PHE A 48 -10.22 -0.47 3.24
CA PHE A 48 -10.38 -0.02 4.62
C PHE A 48 -11.87 0.18 4.93
N PRO A 49 -12.42 -0.37 6.04
CA PRO A 49 -13.61 0.23 6.62
C PRO A 49 -13.16 1.56 7.21
N LEU A 50 -13.44 2.66 6.50
CA LEU A 50 -13.24 4.03 6.95
C LEU A 50 -13.76 4.21 8.39
N SER A 51 -12.91 4.01 9.40
CA SER A 51 -13.01 4.82 10.60
C SER A 51 -12.62 6.23 10.17
N PRO A 52 -13.51 7.22 10.30
CA PRO A 52 -13.36 8.54 9.72
C PRO A 52 -12.30 9.33 10.49
N ILE A 53 -11.04 9.20 10.10
CA ILE A 53 -9.91 10.02 10.60
C ILE A 53 -9.35 10.75 9.37
N SER A 54 -9.39 12.07 9.20
CA SER A 54 -9.26 13.19 10.14
C SER A 54 -8.04 13.10 11.08
N GLY A 55 -7.11 12.18 10.81
CA GLY A 55 -5.85 12.07 11.56
C GLY A 55 -4.69 12.57 10.70
N PRO A 56 -3.74 13.35 11.26
CA PRO A 56 -2.53 13.69 10.53
C PRO A 56 -1.76 12.40 10.20
N SER A 57 -1.15 12.40 9.03
CA SER A 57 -0.26 11.35 8.54
C SER A 57 0.62 10.75 9.66
N PRO A 58 0.82 9.42 9.72
CA PRO A 58 1.63 8.77 10.76
C PRO A 58 3.15 9.02 10.65
N TRP A 59 3.58 10.00 9.84
CA TRP A 59 4.98 10.41 9.68
C TRP A 59 5.26 11.78 10.32
N SER A 60 4.52 12.15 11.37
CA SER A 60 4.79 13.30 12.25
C SER A 60 5.39 12.85 13.57
#